data_AF-A0A8X6R2X6-F1
#
_entry.id   AF-A0A8X6R2X6-F1
#
_cell.length_a   1.000
_cell.length_b   1.000
_cell.length_c   1.000
_cell.angle_alpha   90.00
_cell.angle_beta   90.00
_cell.angle_gamma   90.00
#
_symmetry.space_group_name_H-M   'P 1'
#
loop_
_entity.id
_entity.type
_entity.pdbx_description
1 polymer ?
#
loop_
_entity_poly.entity_id
_entity_poly.type
_entity_poly.pdbx_seq_one_letter_code
_entity_poly.pdbx_strand_id
1 'polypeptide(L)'
;MLNYYRRFIRQAVHILAPLVNFLKGIRNKKRPKRNVKIKAEEILQWTDEATTAFELVKQALAHAILLHHPMPNAPLSIWVDVSDFVVGGPLAQYHENVWQPLAFLSMKLSVSQKNWSTYN
;
A
#
# COMPACT_ATOMS: atom_id res chain seq x y z
N MET A 1 -5.74 -9.13 -7.28
CA MET A 1 -4.45 -9.80 -6.96
C MET A 1 -3.60 -8.96 -6.01
N LEU A 2 -3.26 -7.72 -6.35
CA LEU A 2 -2.28 -6.95 -5.58
C LEU A 2 -2.63 -6.68 -4.11
N ASN A 3 -3.90 -6.43 -3.81
CA ASN A 3 -4.36 -6.22 -2.42
C ASN A 3 -4.09 -7.42 -1.51
N TYR A 4 -4.07 -8.65 -2.07
CA TYR A 4 -3.78 -9.86 -1.30
C TYR A 4 -2.30 -9.89 -0.88
N TYR A 5 -1.40 -9.61 -1.83
CA TYR A 5 0.05 -9.65 -1.61
C TYR A 5 0.61 -8.43 -0.88
N ARG A 6 -0.21 -7.40 -0.64
CA ARG A 6 0.19 -6.18 0.08
C ARG A 6 0.81 -6.45 1.45
N ARG A 7 0.39 -7.52 2.13
CA ARG A 7 0.93 -7.94 3.44
C ARG A 7 2.36 -8.49 3.39
N PHE A 8 2.84 -8.87 2.20
CA PHE A 8 4.17 -9.43 1.96
C PHE A 8 5.16 -8.38 1.46
N ILE A 9 4.66 -7.17 1.16
CA ILE A 9 5.44 -6.07 0.61
C ILE A 9 5.62 -5.00 1.68
N ARG A 10 6.88 -4.72 2.03
CA ARG A 10 7.23 -3.61 2.92
C ARG A 10 6.83 -2.27 2.27
N GLN A 11 6.22 -1.38 3.04
CA GLN A 11 5.81 -0.03 2.59
C GLN A 11 4.93 -0.02 1.32
N ALA A 12 4.11 -1.05 1.12
CA ALA A 12 3.30 -1.24 -0.10
C ALA A 12 2.44 -0.03 -0.49
N VAL A 13 1.95 0.79 0.45
CA VAL A 13 1.20 2.02 0.13
C VAL A 13 2.04 3.01 -0.65
N HIS A 14 3.33 3.17 -0.32
CA HIS A 14 4.20 4.14 -0.96
C HIS A 14 4.43 3.75 -2.41
N ILE A 15 4.74 2.47 -2.65
CA ILE A 15 4.95 1.92 -4.00
C ILE A 15 3.66 2.06 -4.84
N LEU A 16 2.50 1.89 -4.22
CA LEU A 16 1.21 1.97 -4.91
C LEU A 16 0.62 3.36 -5.04
N ALA A 17 1.15 4.35 -4.32
CA ALA A 17 0.58 5.69 -4.29
C ALA A 17 0.47 6.33 -5.68
N PRO A 18 1.46 6.24 -6.59
CA PRO A 18 1.37 6.82 -7.92
C PRO A 18 0.24 6.19 -8.75
N LEU A 19 0.14 4.86 -8.75
CA LEU A 19 -0.92 4.14 -9.47
C LEU A 19 -2.32 4.43 -8.89
N VAL A 20 -2.44 4.48 -7.56
CA VAL A 20 -3.72 4.82 -6.92
C VAL A 20 -4.10 6.27 -7.22
N ASN A 21 -3.15 7.20 -7.24
CA ASN A 21 -3.39 8.59 -7.62
C ASN A 21 -3.78 8.72 -9.09
N PHE A 22 -3.13 7.97 -9.98
CA PHE A 22 -3.48 7.89 -11.40
C PHE A 22 -4.93 7.43 -11.60
N LEU A 23 -5.42 6.52 -10.76
CA LEU A 23 -6.81 6.06 -10.78
C LEU A 23 -7.80 7.03 -10.10
N LYS A 24 -7.35 8.04 -9.35
CA LYS A 24 -8.24 8.99 -8.68
C LYS A 24 -8.92 9.90 -9.72
N GLY A 25 -10.23 9.78 -9.81
CA GLY A 25 -11.04 10.57 -10.75
C GLY A 25 -11.81 9.68 -11.73
N ILE A 26 -11.32 8.45 -11.97
CA ILE A 26 -12.04 7.38 -12.65
C ILE A 26 -13.03 6.75 -11.66
N ARG A 27 -14.02 7.54 -11.24
CA ARG A 27 -15.17 6.98 -10.57
C ARG A 27 -16.04 6.36 -11.66
N ASN A 28 -16.42 5.09 -11.50
CA ASN A 28 -17.67 4.57 -12.06
C ASN A 28 -18.82 5.41 -11.48
N LYS A 29 -19.01 6.63 -11.98
CA LYS A 29 -20.23 7.38 -11.78
C LYS A 29 -21.28 6.52 -12.46
N LYS A 30 -22.08 5.79 -11.66
CA LYS A 30 -23.38 5.29 -12.12
C LYS A 30 -24.10 6.49 -12.71
N ARG A 31 -24.06 6.59 -14.04
CA ARG A 31 -24.56 7.66 -14.91
C ARG A 31 -23.84 9.02 -14.78
N PRO A 32 -23.19 9.53 -15.84
CA PRO A 32 -22.88 10.94 -15.91
C PRO A 32 -24.20 11.74 -15.97
N LYS A 33 -24.36 12.74 -15.10
CA LYS A 33 -25.34 13.81 -15.32
C LYS A 33 -24.82 14.59 -16.53
N ARG A 34 -25.52 14.48 -17.66
CA ARG A 34 -25.20 14.98 -19.02
C ARG A 34 -24.43 13.98 -19.90
N ASN A 35 -24.95 13.86 -21.12
CA ASN A 35 -24.55 13.02 -22.24
C ASN A 35 -23.12 13.30 -22.75
N VAL A 36 -22.09 13.18 -21.92
CA VAL A 36 -20.70 13.19 -22.37
C VAL A 36 -20.15 11.78 -22.14
N LYS A 37 -20.13 10.98 -23.21
CA LYS A 37 -19.39 9.71 -23.25
C LYS A 37 -17.90 10.06 -23.33
N ILE A 38 -17.29 10.42 -22.21
CA ILE A 38 -15.83 10.51 -22.16
C ILE A 38 -15.32 9.06 -22.24
N LYS A 39 -14.57 8.74 -23.28
CA LYS A 39 -13.99 7.40 -23.44
C LYS A 39 -12.96 7.18 -22.34
N ALA A 40 -12.89 5.97 -21.79
CA ALA A 40 -11.93 5.64 -20.75
C ALA A 40 -10.48 5.88 -21.21
N GLU A 41 -10.21 5.71 -22.51
CA GLU A 41 -8.90 5.96 -23.13
C GLU A 41 -8.48 7.44 -23.13
N GLU A 42 -9.42 8.40 -23.18
CA GLU A 42 -9.10 9.84 -23.11
C GLU A 42 -8.78 10.31 -21.68
N ILE A 43 -9.25 9.56 -20.67
CA ILE A 43 -9.07 9.89 -19.24
C ILE A 43 -7.80 9.26 -18.68
N LEU A 44 -7.45 8.05 -19.15
CA LEU A 44 -6.26 7.32 -18.73
C LEU A 44 -5.14 7.50 -19.74
N GLN A 45 -4.47 8.66 -19.73
CA GLN A 45 -3.19 8.79 -20.42
C GLN A 45 -2.11 8.09 -19.59
N TRP A 46 -1.71 6.90 -20.02
CA TRP A 46 -0.64 6.15 -19.37
C TRP A 46 0.68 6.93 -19.45
N THR A 47 1.19 7.36 -18.30
CA THR A 47 2.42 8.16 -18.21
C THR A 47 3.65 7.29 -17.98
N ASP A 48 4.84 7.84 -18.22
CA ASP A 48 6.10 7.18 -17.87
C ASP A 48 6.24 6.93 -16.36
N GLU A 49 5.67 7.82 -15.54
CA GLU A 49 5.56 7.64 -14.09
C GLU A 49 4.69 6.41 -13.73
N ALA A 50 3.57 6.22 -14.42
CA ALA A 50 2.71 5.05 -14.22
C ALA A 50 3.43 3.75 -14.64
N THR A 51 4.20 3.78 -15.73
CA THR A 51 5.05 2.65 -16.15
C THR A 51 6.08 2.31 -15.07
N THR A 52 6.79 3.32 -14.57
CA THR A 52 7.84 3.15 -13.55
C THR A 52 7.25 2.60 -12.25
N ALA A 53 6.12 3.15 -11.80
CA ALA A 53 5.43 2.67 -10.62
C ALA A 53 4.93 1.22 -10.80
N PHE A 54 4.41 0.87 -11.98
CA PHE A 54 3.97 -0.48 -12.27
C PHE A 54 5.13 -1.49 -12.24
N GLU A 55 6.28 -1.13 -12.79
CA GLU A 55 7.46 -2.00 -12.75
C GLU A 55 8.02 -2.16 -11.34
N LEU A 56 8.05 -1.08 -10.54
CA LEU A 56 8.41 -1.15 -9.12
C LEU A 56 7.48 -2.08 -8.33
N VAL A 57 6.17 -2.06 -8.62
CA VAL A 57 5.20 -2.98 -7.99
C VAL A 57 5.49 -4.43 -8.37
N LYS A 58 5.81 -4.69 -9.64
CA LYS A 58 6.18 -6.05 -10.09
C LYS A 58 7.46 -6.53 -9.40
N GLN A 59 8.48 -5.68 -9.32
CA GLN A 59 9.70 -5.99 -8.60
C GLN A 59 9.43 -6.22 -7.11
N ALA A 60 8.61 -5.39 -6.48
CA ALA A 60 8.25 -5.57 -5.07
C ALA A 60 7.49 -6.87 -4.81
N LEU A 61 6.67 -7.33 -5.76
CA LEU A 61 6.02 -8.65 -5.69
C LEU A 61 7.03 -9.78 -5.88
N ALA A 62 7.96 -9.65 -6.84
CA ALA A 62 8.97 -10.66 -7.10
C ALA A 62 9.95 -10.81 -5.93
N HIS A 63 10.30 -9.70 -5.29
CA HIS A 63 11.15 -9.64 -4.09
C HIS A 63 10.34 -9.63 -2.79
N ALA A 64 9.04 -9.97 -2.84
CA ALA A 64 8.24 -10.02 -1.63
C ALA A 64 8.88 -11.02 -0.67
N ILE A 65 9.09 -10.57 0.58
CA ILE A 65 9.80 -11.36 1.57
C ILE A 65 8.97 -12.63 1.84
N LEU A 66 9.63 -13.78 1.87
CA LEU A 66 9.05 -15.00 2.42
C LEU A 66 8.77 -14.74 3.91
N LEU A 67 7.51 -14.46 4.23
CA LEU A 67 7.06 -14.30 5.60
C LEU A 67 7.20 -15.64 6.33
N HIS A 68 7.49 -15.57 7.62
CA HIS A 68 7.63 -16.77 8.43
C HIS A 68 6.24 -17.29 8.84
N HIS A 69 6.15 -18.59 9.11
CA HIS A 69 4.94 -19.15 9.69
C HIS A 69 4.82 -18.72 11.17
N PRO A 70 3.61 -18.33 11.62
CA PRO A 70 3.41 -17.94 13.00
C PRO A 70 3.63 -19.13 13.93
N MET A 71 4.41 -18.93 14.99
CA MET A 71 4.61 -19.93 16.03
C MET A 71 3.73 -19.64 17.25
N PRO A 72 3.00 -20.64 17.80
CA PRO A 72 2.01 -20.41 18.85
C PRO A 72 2.52 -19.68 20.10
N ASN A 73 3.79 -19.89 20.46
CA ASN A 73 4.37 -19.40 21.73
C ASN A 73 5.51 -18.39 21.52
N ALA A 74 5.72 -17.91 20.29
CA ALA A 74 6.75 -16.91 20.02
C ALA A 74 6.28 -15.52 20.47
N PRO A 75 7.12 -14.73 21.16
CA PRO A 75 6.80 -13.34 21.47
C PRO A 75 6.52 -12.55 20.20
N LEU A 76 5.45 -11.75 20.21
CA LEU A 76 5.08 -10.89 19.08
C LEU A 76 5.45 -9.44 19.37
N SER A 77 5.86 -8.71 18.34
CA SER A 77 6.06 -7.27 18.39
C SER A 77 5.50 -6.63 17.13
N ILE A 78 4.92 -5.45 17.29
CA ILE A 78 4.48 -4.62 16.18
C ILE A 78 5.34 -3.37 16.20
N TRP A 79 6.07 -3.13 15.11
CA TRP A 79 6.80 -1.90 14.92
C TRP A 79 5.99 -1.01 14.01
N VAL A 80 5.80 0.25 14.42
CA VAL A 80 4.99 1.22 13.70
C VAL A 80 5.83 2.44 13.41
N ASP A 81 5.86 2.80 12.14
CA ASP A 81 6.38 4.06 11.65
C ASP A 81 5.25 4.85 10.99
N VAL A 82 5.20 6.16 11.27
CA VAL A 82 4.16 7.06 10.81
C VAL A 82 4.81 8.25 10.13
N SER A 83 4.40 8.48 8.89
CA SER A 83 4.66 9.72 8.16
C SER A 83 3.39 10.56 8.11
N ASP A 84 3.50 11.80 7.63
CA ASP A 84 2.38 12.73 7.40
C ASP A 84 1.25 12.15 6.52
N PHE A 85 1.52 11.08 5.76
CA PHE A 85 0.59 10.55 4.78
C PHE A 85 0.23 9.07 4.95
N VAL A 86 1.08 8.30 5.63
CA VAL A 86 1.00 6.85 5.69
C VAL A 86 1.49 6.37 7.05
N VAL A 87 0.78 5.39 7.61
CA VAL A 87 1.24 4.57 8.74
C VAL A 87 1.57 3.17 8.24
N GLY A 88 2.63 2.57 8.77
CA GLY A 88 2.94 1.19 8.45
C GLY A 88 4.05 0.60 9.29
N GLY A 89 4.26 -0.70 9.12
CA GLY A 89 5.34 -1.42 9.76
C GLY A 89 5.05 -2.92 9.89
N PRO A 90 6.03 -3.70 10.35
CA PRO A 90 5.93 -5.14 10.47
C PRO A 90 5.21 -5.57 11.76
N LEU A 91 4.39 -6.62 11.64
CA LEU A 91 4.18 -7.59 12.70
C LEU A 91 5.33 -8.59 12.63
N ALA A 92 6.07 -8.74 13.72
CA ALA A 92 7.20 -9.65 13.83
C ALA A 92 7.03 -10.61 15.01
N GLN A 93 7.61 -11.80 14.89
CA GLN A 93 7.77 -12.75 15.99
C GLN A 93 9.24 -12.89 16.35
N TYR A 94 9.52 -13.17 17.62
CA TYR A 94 10.88 -13.43 18.10
C TYR A 94 11.15 -14.93 18.14
N HIS A 95 12.18 -15.37 17.44
CA HIS A 95 12.60 -16.77 17.39
C HIS A 95 14.11 -16.88 17.18
N GLU A 96 14.76 -17.83 17.85
CA GLU A 96 16.20 -18.08 17.71
C GLU A 96 17.07 -16.82 17.82
N ASN A 97 16.71 -15.92 18.75
CA ASN A 97 17.35 -14.62 18.94
C ASN A 97 17.26 -13.62 17.77
N VAL A 98 16.30 -13.79 16.85
CA VAL A 98 16.07 -12.92 15.71
C VAL A 98 14.59 -12.51 15.62
N TRP A 99 14.34 -11.26 15.22
CA TRP A 99 12.99 -10.80 14.86
C TRP A 99 12.66 -11.19 13.42
N GLN A 100 11.63 -12.01 13.25
CA GLN A 100 11.17 -12.52 11.96
C GLN A 100 9.85 -11.83 11.56
N PRO A 101 9.75 -11.20 10.39
CA PRO A 101 8.51 -10.58 9.95
C PRO A 101 7.45 -11.63 9.57
N LEU A 102 6.25 -11.46 10.14
CA LEU A 102 5.06 -12.27 9.87
C LEU A 102 4.11 -11.61 8.87
N ALA A 103 4.03 -10.28 8.87
CA ALA A 103 3.25 -9.49 7.93
C ALA A 103 3.64 -8.02 7.98
N PHE A 104 3.45 -7.31 6.87
CA PHE A 104 3.58 -5.86 6.81
C PHE A 104 2.21 -5.20 6.75
N LEU A 105 1.99 -4.23 7.64
CA LEU A 105 0.87 -3.31 7.54
C LEU A 105 1.36 -2.03 6.85
N SER A 106 0.54 -1.50 5.95
CA SER A 106 0.76 -0.19 5.37
C SER A 106 -0.62 0.38 5.05
N MET A 107 -0.91 1.58 5.53
CA MET A 107 -2.21 2.24 5.42
C MET A 107 -2.03 3.74 5.16
N LYS A 108 -2.80 4.27 4.21
CA LYS A 108 -2.83 5.70 3.92
C LYS A 108 -3.73 6.39 4.95
N LEU A 109 -3.26 7.49 5.53
CA LEU A 109 -4.04 8.30 6.44
C LEU A 109 -5.16 9.03 5.69
N SER A 110 -6.35 9.05 6.29
CA SER A 110 -7.49 9.84 5.80
C SER A 110 -7.22 11.35 5.96
N VAL A 111 -8.00 12.19 5.29
CA VAL A 111 -7.85 13.66 5.40
C VAL A 111 -7.95 14.11 6.86
N SER A 112 -8.89 13.55 7.62
CA SER A 112 -9.05 13.87 9.05
C SER A 112 -7.87 13.39 9.89
N GLN A 113 -7.33 12.20 9.60
CA GLN A 113 -6.20 11.63 10.36
C GLN A 113 -4.90 12.40 10.17
N LYS A 114 -4.69 12.99 8.98
CA LYS A 114 -3.53 13.83 8.72
C LYS A 114 -3.51 15.13 9.51
N ASN A 115 -4.68 15.57 10.00
CA ASN A 115 -4.81 16.80 10.76
C ASN A 115 -4.75 16.57 12.28
N TRP A 116 -4.47 15.34 12.72
CA TRP A 116 -4.24 15.07 14.13
C TRP A 116 -2.90 15.66 14.58
N SER A 117 -2.86 16.20 15.79
CA SER A 117 -1.61 16.69 16.38
C SER A 117 -0.64 15.52 16.58
N THR A 118 0.63 15.73 16.26
CA THR A 118 1.69 14.78 16.63
C THR A 118 1.90 14.82 18.14
N TYR A 119 2.29 13.69 18.72
CA TYR A 119 2.84 13.67 20.08
C TYR A 119 4.20 14.37 20.03
N ASN A 120 4.33 15.49 20.75
CA ASN A 120 5.60 16.23 20.93
C ASN A 120 6.18 15.94 22.30
#